data_AF-Q2K9R5-F1
#
_entry.id   AF-Q2K9R5-F1
#
_cell.length_a   1.000
_cell.length_b   1.000
_cell.length_c   1.000
_cell.angle_alpha   90.00
_cell.angle_beta   90.00
_cell.angle_gamma   90.00
#
_symmetry.space_group_name_H-M   'P 1'
#
loop_
_entity.id
_entity.type
_entity.pdbx_description
1 polymer ?
#
loop_
_entity_poly.entity_id
_entity_poly.type
_entity_poly.pdbx_seq_one_letter_code
_entity_poly.pdbx_strand_id
1 'polypeptide(L)'
;MRQLQAALRFTRSVGKTRPGKIMLQTFLQGFAVYFIIWWMTLFAVLPIGLRTQAEDDDIVLGTVPSAPTRFRAAFVFSLTTLISALIYGIWYVCDTYFGWGFDALPQLGPSFY
;
A
#
# COMPACT_ATOMS: atom_id res chain seq x y z
N MET A 1 -33.79 -37.05 -19.11
CA MET A 1 -33.37 -36.97 -17.69
C MET A 1 -31.89 -36.63 -17.48
N ARG A 2 -30.93 -37.21 -18.22
CA ARG A 2 -29.48 -36.91 -18.05
C ARG A 2 -29.08 -35.45 -18.34
N GLN A 3 -29.72 -34.79 -19.31
CA GLN A 3 -29.48 -33.39 -19.66
C GLN A 3 -29.90 -32.40 -18.55
N LEU A 4 -30.95 -32.73 -17.80
CA LEU A 4 -31.45 -31.89 -16.70
C LEU A 4 -30.51 -31.91 -15.49
N GLN A 5 -29.91 -33.06 -15.21
CA GLN A 5 -28.91 -33.19 -14.14
C GLN A 5 -27.57 -32.52 -14.50
N ALA A 6 -27.23 -32.44 -15.79
CA ALA A 6 -26.09 -31.67 -16.26
C ALA A 6 -26.34 -30.17 -16.12
N ALA A 7 -27.53 -29.69 -16.52
CA ALA A 7 -27.95 -28.30 -16.37
C ALA A 7 -28.00 -27.84 -14.90
N LEU A 8 -28.48 -28.69 -13.99
CA LEU A 8 -28.53 -28.42 -12.55
C LEU A 8 -27.14 -28.43 -11.87
N ARG A 9 -26.18 -29.22 -12.39
CA ARG A 9 -24.79 -29.20 -11.90
C ARG A 9 -24.04 -27.97 -12.37
N PHE A 10 -24.28 -27.55 -13.61
CA PHE A 10 -23.65 -26.37 -14.18
C PHE A 10 -24.09 -25.09 -13.46
N THR A 11 -25.39 -24.92 -13.23
CA THR A 11 -25.93 -23.78 -12.47
C THR A 11 -25.38 -23.70 -11.05
N ARG A 12 -25.14 -24.84 -10.38
CA ARG A 12 -24.54 -24.87 -9.03
C ARG A 12 -23.04 -24.51 -9.01
N SER A 13 -22.34 -24.65 -10.13
CA SER A 13 -20.91 -24.36 -10.23
C SER A 13 -20.62 -22.88 -10.48
N VAL A 14 -21.50 -22.18 -11.22
CA VAL A 14 -21.27 -20.78 -11.64
C VAL A 14 -21.30 -19.79 -10.47
N GLY A 15 -22.13 -20.04 -9.44
CA GLY A 15 -22.27 -19.14 -8.28
C GLY A 15 -21.34 -19.44 -7.09
N LYS A 16 -20.42 -20.41 -7.19
CA LYS A 16 -19.63 -20.85 -6.03
C LYS A 16 -18.37 -20.02 -5.84
N THR A 17 -18.52 -18.75 -5.51
CA THR A 17 -17.41 -17.97 -4.95
C THR A 17 -17.05 -18.56 -3.60
N ARG A 18 -15.81 -19.06 -3.47
CA ARG A 18 -15.36 -19.66 -2.21
C ARG A 18 -15.20 -18.51 -1.20
N PRO A 19 -15.90 -18.53 -0.05
CA PRO A 19 -15.87 -17.40 0.91
C PRO A 19 -14.45 -17.06 1.35
N GLY A 20 -13.58 -18.06 1.55
CA GLY A 20 -12.17 -17.83 1.88
C GLY A 20 -11.36 -17.14 0.78
N LYS A 21 -11.73 -17.27 -0.50
CA LYS A 21 -11.07 -16.56 -1.60
C LYS A 21 -11.46 -15.08 -1.62
N ILE A 22 -12.72 -14.75 -1.32
CA ILE A 22 -13.20 -13.36 -1.28
C ILE A 22 -12.50 -12.59 -0.16
N MET A 23 -12.47 -13.16 1.05
CA MET A 23 -11.82 -12.53 2.21
C MET A 23 -10.34 -12.27 1.97
N LEU A 24 -9.63 -13.25 1.39
CA LEU A 24 -8.22 -13.11 1.03
C LEU A 24 -8.03 -12.02 -0.03
N GLN A 25 -8.85 -11.99 -1.07
CA GLN A 25 -8.74 -11.01 -2.15
C GLN A 25 -8.93 -9.57 -1.65
N THR A 26 -9.94 -9.32 -0.82
CA THR A 26 -10.19 -7.99 -0.26
C THR A 26 -9.03 -7.54 0.64
N PHE A 27 -8.52 -8.43 1.48
CA PHE A 27 -7.34 -8.13 2.31
C PHE A 27 -6.11 -7.83 1.44
N LEU A 28 -5.84 -8.64 0.41
CA LEU A 28 -4.72 -8.44 -0.51
C LEU A 28 -4.82 -7.11 -1.25
N GLN A 29 -6.02 -6.70 -1.68
CA GLN A 29 -6.21 -5.40 -2.34
C GLN A 29 -5.88 -4.23 -1.42
N GLY A 30 -6.44 -4.22 -0.19
CA GLY A 30 -6.12 -3.17 0.79
C GLY A 30 -4.64 -3.14 1.15
N PHE A 31 -4.04 -4.32 1.37
CA PHE A 31 -2.61 -4.45 1.64
C PHE A 31 -1.75 -3.97 0.46
N ALA A 32 -2.12 -4.29 -0.78
CA ALA A 32 -1.37 -3.87 -1.96
C ALA A 32 -1.33 -2.34 -2.10
N VAL A 33 -2.46 -1.66 -1.90
CA VAL A 33 -2.52 -0.19 -1.93
C VAL A 33 -1.65 0.41 -0.83
N TYR A 34 -1.78 -0.07 0.40
CA TYR A 34 -0.95 0.37 1.51
C TYR A 34 0.54 0.13 1.24
N PHE A 35 0.91 -1.04 0.70
CA PHE A 35 2.29 -1.38 0.38
C PHE A 35 2.88 -0.46 -0.68
N ILE A 36 2.12 -0.10 -1.72
CA ILE A 36 2.57 0.85 -2.75
C ILE A 36 2.81 2.24 -2.13
N ILE A 37 1.87 2.73 -1.30
CA ILE A 37 2.03 4.02 -0.60
C ILE A 37 3.26 3.99 0.31
N TRP A 38 3.42 2.92 1.09
CA TRP A 38 4.56 2.70 1.96
C TRP A 38 5.89 2.68 1.19
N TRP A 39 5.93 1.99 0.05
CA TRP A 39 7.10 1.90 -0.82
C TRP A 39 7.51 3.26 -1.40
N MET A 40 6.54 4.03 -1.91
CA MET A 40 6.79 5.39 -2.40
C MET A 40 7.28 6.32 -1.28
N THR A 41 6.71 6.17 -0.08
CA THR A 41 7.12 6.94 1.10
C THR A 41 8.54 6.59 1.53
N LEU A 42 8.95 5.32 1.44
CA LEU A 42 10.31 4.89 1.80
C LEU A 42 11.36 5.65 1.00
N PHE A 43 11.18 5.76 -0.31
CA PHE A 43 12.09 6.52 -1.16
C PHE A 43 12.05 8.02 -0.88
N ALA A 44 10.89 8.57 -0.53
CA ALA A 44 10.76 9.97 -0.15
C ALA A 44 11.47 10.29 1.17
N VAL A 45 11.48 9.36 2.13
CA VAL A 45 12.08 9.53 3.47
C VAL A 45 13.57 9.18 3.50
N LEU A 46 14.05 8.33 2.58
CA LEU A 46 15.44 7.92 2.50
C LEU A 46 16.48 9.06 2.61
N PRO A 47 16.35 10.22 1.93
CA PRO A 47 17.30 11.32 2.08
C PRO A 47 17.37 11.89 3.51
N ILE A 48 16.29 11.80 4.29
CA ILE A 48 16.23 12.27 5.68
C ILE A 48 17.01 11.33 6.63
N GLY A 49 17.13 10.05 6.27
CA GLY A 49 17.84 9.04 7.05
C GLY A 49 19.36 9.07 6.92
N LEU A 50 19.88 9.83 5.95
CA LEU A 50 21.29 9.90 5.62
C LEU A 50 21.91 11.13 6.31
N ARG A 51 22.64 10.91 7.40
CA ARG A 51 23.35 11.95 8.14
C ARG A 51 24.86 11.68 8.07
N THR A 52 25.65 12.71 7.73
CA THR A 52 27.11 12.61 7.55
C THR A 52 27.88 13.12 8.78
N GLN A 53 29.15 12.73 8.94
CA GLN A 53 30.00 13.23 10.06
C GLN A 53 30.08 14.76 10.08
N ALA A 54 30.06 15.39 8.89
CA ALA A 54 30.07 16.84 8.75
C ALA A 54 28.83 17.53 9.36
N GLU A 55 27.72 16.80 9.54
CA GLU A 55 26.49 17.32 10.16
C GLU A 55 26.41 17.07 11.68
N ASP A 56 27.24 16.17 12.22
CA ASP A 56 27.26 15.83 13.66
C ASP A 56 28.41 16.57 14.41
N ASP A 57 29.17 17.44 13.74
CA ASP A 57 30.26 18.32 14.27
C ASP A 57 31.38 17.57 15.05
N ASP A 58 31.42 16.24 14.92
CA ASP A 58 32.35 15.33 15.60
C ASP A 58 33.46 14.87 14.63
N ILE A 59 34.22 15.85 14.13
CA ILE A 59 35.31 15.61 13.17
C ILE A 59 36.53 15.09 13.92
N VAL A 60 36.75 13.78 13.90
CA VAL A 60 37.99 13.18 14.41
C VAL A 60 39.15 13.50 13.46
N LEU A 61 40.24 14.06 14.02
CA LEU A 61 41.46 14.37 13.27
C LEU A 61 42.03 13.12 12.58
N GLY A 62 42.15 13.15 11.26
CA GLY A 62 42.68 12.06 10.43
C GLY A 62 41.63 11.22 9.68
N THR A 63 40.34 11.42 9.95
CA THR A 63 39.25 10.82 9.16
C THR A 63 38.74 11.76 8.06
N VAL A 64 38.42 11.21 6.89
CA VAL A 64 37.82 11.97 5.79
C VAL A 64 36.42 12.42 6.21
N PRO A 65 36.04 13.71 6.08
CA PRO A 65 34.74 14.24 6.52
C PRO A 65 33.51 13.59 5.84
N SER A 66 33.74 12.82 4.78
CA SER A 66 32.73 12.03 4.05
C SER A 66 32.49 10.62 4.60
N ALA A 67 33.21 10.18 5.65
CA ALA A 67 32.95 8.89 6.28
C ALA A 67 31.51 8.88 6.85
N PRO A 68 30.67 7.87 6.59
CA PRO A 68 29.30 7.84 7.12
C PRO A 68 29.29 7.49 8.62
N THR A 69 28.71 8.33 9.48
CA THR A 69 28.69 8.07 10.94
C THR A 69 27.73 6.95 11.32
N ARG A 70 26.51 6.91 10.74
CA ARG A 70 25.47 5.90 11.04
C ARG A 70 24.20 6.10 10.20
N PHE A 71 23.81 5.10 9.43
CA PHE A 71 22.49 5.06 8.80
C PHE A 71 21.43 4.66 9.86
N ARG A 72 20.45 5.53 10.12
CA ARG A 72 19.39 5.28 11.13
C ARG A 72 18.22 4.50 10.52
N ALA A 73 18.48 3.27 10.08
CA ALA A 73 17.49 2.41 9.41
C ALA A 73 16.16 2.30 10.16
N ALA A 74 16.21 2.09 11.48
CA ALA A 74 15.02 1.95 12.31
C ALA A 74 14.16 3.23 12.37
N PHE A 75 14.79 4.41 12.34
CA PHE A 75 14.09 5.70 12.32
C PHE A 75 13.42 5.93 10.96
N VAL A 76 14.12 5.63 9.87
CA VAL A 76 13.56 5.72 8.51
C VAL A 76 12.36 4.79 8.37
N PHE A 77 12.48 3.55 8.84
CA PHE A 77 11.42 2.55 8.76
C PHE A 77 10.18 2.95 9.58
N SER A 78 10.36 3.43 10.81
CA SER A 78 9.24 3.85 11.66
C SER A 78 8.56 5.12 11.11
N LEU A 79 9.34 6.10 10.64
CA LEU A 79 8.82 7.31 10.03
C LEU A 79 8.06 7.02 8.74
N THR A 80 8.60 6.14 7.89
CA THR A 80 7.93 5.68 6.66
C THR A 80 6.59 5.02 6.97
N THR A 81 6.56 4.15 7.99
CA THR A 81 5.34 3.47 8.42
C THR A 81 4.30 4.45 8.96
N LEU A 82 4.71 5.43 9.76
CA LEU A 82 3.81 6.44 10.31
C LEU A 82 3.22 7.34 9.22
N ILE A 83 4.06 7.84 8.30
CA ILE A 83 3.64 8.72 7.21
C ILE A 83 2.70 7.98 6.25
N SER A 84 3.06 6.76 5.84
CA SER A 84 2.22 5.97 4.93
C SER A 84 0.89 5.57 5.56
N ALA A 85 0.86 5.22 6.85
CA ALA A 85 -0.37 4.96 7.58
C ALA A 85 -1.27 6.21 7.66
N LEU A 86 -0.68 7.39 7.87
CA LEU A 86 -1.42 8.66 7.86
C LEU A 86 -2.03 8.95 6.49
N ILE A 87 -1.25 8.81 5.41
CA ILE A 87 -1.72 9.04 4.04
C ILE A 87 -2.85 8.07 3.69
N TYR A 88 -2.68 6.78 3.95
CA TYR A 88 -3.70 5.77 3.69
C TYR A 88 -4.96 6.00 4.53
N GLY A 89 -4.80 6.37 5.80
CA GLY A 89 -5.91 6.70 6.69
C GLY A 89 -6.71 7.92 6.25
N ILE A 90 -6.02 9.00 5.83
CA ILE A 90 -6.68 10.19 5.28
C ILE A 90 -7.46 9.83 4.03
N TRP A 91 -6.85 9.09 3.09
CA TRP A 91 -7.53 8.64 1.88
C TRP A 91 -8.77 7.80 2.20
N TYR A 92 -8.66 6.84 3.13
CA TYR A 92 -9.77 5.99 3.56
C TYR A 92 -10.93 6.80 4.18
N VAL A 93 -10.62 7.82 4.99
CA VAL A 93 -11.63 8.71 5.58
C VAL A 93 -12.28 9.60 4.52
N CYS A 94 -11.50 10.14 3.58
CA CYS A 94 -12.01 10.92 2.44
C CYS A 94 -12.99 10.10 1.59
N ASP A 95 -12.64 8.85 1.30
CA ASP A 95 -13.47 7.92 0.54
C ASP A 95 -14.79 7.59 1.29
N THR A 96 -14.69 7.23 2.58
CA THR A 96 -15.84 6.75 3.38
C THR A 96 -16.83 7.87 3.74
N TYR A 97 -16.35 9.07 4.08
CA TYR A 97 -17.20 10.12 4.65
C TYR A 97 -17.50 11.25 3.67
N PHE A 98 -16.55 11.62 2.81
CA PHE A 98 -16.71 12.76 1.91
C PHE A 98 -17.17 12.33 0.51
N GLY A 99 -17.16 11.03 0.22
CA GLY A 99 -17.56 10.51 -1.09
C GLY A 99 -16.67 11.04 -2.21
N TRP A 100 -15.44 11.45 -1.91
CA TRP A 100 -14.44 11.89 -2.89
C TRP A 100 -13.60 10.73 -3.42
N GLY A 101 -14.20 9.54 -3.41
CA GLY A 101 -13.60 8.31 -3.91
C GLY A 101 -13.59 8.24 -5.43
N PHE A 102 -12.96 7.20 -5.96
CA PHE A 102 -12.98 6.88 -7.39
C PHE A 102 -14.41 6.67 -7.93
N ASP A 103 -15.36 6.35 -7.06
CA ASP A 103 -16.78 6.16 -7.39
C ASP A 103 -17.51 7.48 -7.71
N ALA A 104 -16.93 8.62 -7.35
CA ALA A 104 -17.50 9.94 -7.67
C ALA A 104 -17.24 10.37 -9.12
N LEU A 105 -16.39 9.63 -9.85
CA LEU A 105 -16.10 9.94 -11.25
C LEU A 105 -17.32 9.58 -12.12
N PRO A 106 -17.75 10.48 -13.02
CA PRO A 106 -18.79 10.15 -13.99
C PRO A 106 -18.29 8.97 -14.84
N GLN A 107 -19.14 7.97 -15.03
CA GLN A 107 -18.79 6.79 -15.82
C GLN A 107 -18.55 7.19 -17.29
N LEU A 108 -17.28 7.35 -17.67
CA LEU A 108 -16.87 7.77 -19.02
C LEU A 108 -16.89 6.63 -20.07
N GLY A 109 -17.09 5.38 -19.63
CA GLY A 109 -17.11 4.21 -20.50
C GLY A 109 -18.50 3.57 -20.64
N PRO A 110 -18.82 2.95 -21.79
CA PRO A 110 -20.06 2.21 -21.94
C PRO A 110 -20.15 1.09 -20.90
N SER A 111 -21.30 0.99 -20.24
CA SER A 111 -21.63 -0.12 -19.34
C SER A 111 -21.91 -1.35 -20.18
N PHE A 112 -21.04 -2.36 -20.11
CA PHE A 112 -21.31 -3.68 -20.64
C PHE A 112 -21.88 -4.54 -19.51
N TYR A 113 -23.22 -4.58 -19.46
CA TYR A 113 -23.95 -5.62 -18.72
C TYR A 113 -23.60 -7.01 -19.25
#